data_AF-A0A3A6P7I6-F1
#
_entry.id   AF-A0A3A6P7I6-F1
#
_cell.length_a   1.000
_cell.length_b   1.000
_cell.length_c   1.000
_cell.angle_alpha   90.00
_cell.angle_beta   90.00
_cell.angle_gamma   90.00
#
_symmetry.space_group_name_H-M   'P 1'
#
loop_
_entity.id
_entity.type
_entity.pdbx_description
1 polymer ?
#
loop_
_entity_poly.entity_id
_entity_poly.type
_entity_poly.pdbx_seq_one_letter_code
_entity_poly.pdbx_strand_id
1 'polypeptide(L)'
;MWKEFREFAMRGNVVDMAVGIIIGAAFGTIVKSLVSDVIMPPLGLLLGNVDFSSFFIVLKEGNPLGPYLTLAAAQKAGAVVVAYGAFLNTVISFFIVAFAVFMLIRGMNKLKRKQEAPAAEPATRECPFCLSSVPLKASKCAFCTSDLPG
;
A
#
# COMPACT_ATOMS: atom_id res chain seq x y z
N MET A 1 -30.88 -22.88 -5.31
CA MET A 1 -30.35 -21.51 -5.12
C MET A 1 -29.42 -21.35 -3.90
N TRP A 2 -29.89 -21.41 -2.64
CA TRP A 2 -28.99 -21.17 -1.48
C TRP A 2 -27.87 -22.22 -1.32
N LYS A 3 -28.17 -23.49 -1.58
CA LYS A 3 -27.17 -24.57 -1.56
C LYS A 3 -26.14 -24.43 -2.68
N GLU A 4 -26.60 -24.14 -3.89
CA GLU A 4 -25.74 -23.89 -5.09
C GLU A 4 -24.88 -22.63 -4.92
N PHE A 5 -25.41 -21.58 -4.30
CA PHE A 5 -24.66 -20.37 -4.00
C PHE A 5 -23.56 -20.63 -2.98
N ARG A 6 -23.84 -21.42 -1.93
CA ARG A 6 -22.82 -21.86 -0.97
C ARG A 6 -21.74 -22.71 -1.64
N GLU A 7 -22.10 -23.65 -2.51
CA GLU A 7 -21.14 -24.45 -3.30
C GLU A 7 -20.27 -23.60 -4.24
N PHE A 8 -20.87 -22.58 -4.87
CA PHE A 8 -20.14 -21.62 -5.70
C PHE A 8 -19.20 -20.73 -4.87
N ALA A 9 -19.68 -20.21 -3.74
CA ALA A 9 -18.90 -19.34 -2.86
C ALA A 9 -17.75 -20.07 -2.15
N MET A 10 -17.90 -21.36 -1.87
CA MET A 10 -16.86 -22.18 -1.22
C MET A 10 -15.77 -22.66 -2.19
N ARG A 11 -15.81 -22.25 -3.46
CA ARG A 11 -14.65 -22.40 -4.35
C ARG A 11 -13.53 -21.51 -3.82
N GLY A 12 -12.54 -22.09 -3.14
CA GLY A 12 -11.51 -21.37 -2.37
C GLY A 12 -10.88 -20.16 -3.09
N ASN A 13 -10.65 -20.26 -4.41
CA ASN A 13 -10.13 -19.17 -5.22
C ASN A 13 -11.01 -17.89 -5.20
N VAL A 14 -12.33 -18.02 -5.05
CA VAL A 14 -13.27 -16.89 -5.05
C VAL A 14 -13.24 -16.14 -3.72
N VAL A 15 -13.11 -16.87 -2.60
CA VAL A 15 -13.08 -16.27 -1.25
C VAL A 15 -11.80 -15.46 -1.06
N ASP A 16 -10.65 -16.04 -1.39
CA ASP A 16 -9.36 -15.35 -1.25
C ASP A 16 -9.28 -14.11 -2.16
N MET A 17 -9.82 -14.21 -3.38
CA MET A 17 -9.92 -13.06 -4.28
C MET A 17 -10.85 -11.98 -3.73
N ALA A 18 -12.01 -12.36 -3.18
CA ALA A 18 -12.97 -11.42 -2.60
C ALA A 18 -12.37 -10.68 -1.39
N VAL A 19 -11.70 -11.41 -0.49
CA VAL A 19 -11.00 -10.82 0.66
C VAL A 19 -9.90 -9.86 0.20
N GLY A 20 -9.11 -10.24 -0.81
CA GLY A 20 -8.07 -9.38 -1.37
C GLY A 20 -8.61 -8.07 -1.95
N ILE A 21 -9.73 -8.11 -2.68
CA ILE A 21 -10.37 -6.91 -3.25
C ILE A 21 -10.93 -6.01 -2.15
N ILE A 22 -11.61 -6.58 -1.15
CA ILE A 22 -12.21 -5.82 -0.03
C ILE A 22 -11.12 -5.12 0.78
N ILE A 23 -10.05 -5.85 1.14
CA ILE A 23 -8.92 -5.28 1.87
C ILE A 23 -8.20 -4.23 1.01
N GLY A 24 -8.01 -4.49 -0.29
CA GLY A 24 -7.39 -3.54 -1.21
C GLY A 24 -8.17 -2.23 -1.32
N ALA A 25 -9.50 -2.30 -1.44
CA ALA A 25 -10.38 -1.12 -1.48
C ALA A 25 -10.35 -0.33 -0.16
N ALA A 26 -10.43 -1.02 0.98
CA ALA A 26 -10.35 -0.39 2.29
C ALA A 26 -8.99 0.28 2.52
N PHE A 27 -7.90 -0.42 2.17
CA PHE A 27 -6.53 0.10 2.31
C PHE A 27 -6.30 1.34 1.43
N GLY A 28 -6.84 1.36 0.20
CA GLY A 28 -6.79 2.54 -0.66
C GLY A 28 -7.38 3.79 0.01
N THR A 29 -8.48 3.64 0.74
CA THR A 29 -9.11 4.74 1.49
C THR A 29 -8.23 5.24 2.64
N ILE A 30 -7.58 4.33 3.37
CA ILE A 30 -6.64 4.66 4.46
C ILE A 30 -5.46 5.45 3.92
N VAL A 31 -4.86 4.98 2.83
CA VAL A 31 -3.74 5.68 2.19
C VAL A 31 -4.17 7.04 1.67
N LYS A 32 -5.36 7.14 1.07
CA LYS A 32 -5.91 8.41 0.59
C LYS A 32 -6.05 9.42 1.74
N SER A 33 -6.64 9.02 2.87
CA SER A 33 -6.79 9.88 4.05
C SER A 33 -5.45 10.29 4.65
N LEU A 34 -4.48 9.36 4.75
CA LEU A 34 -3.12 9.70 5.21
C LEU A 34 -2.51 10.81 4.33
N VAL A 35 -2.72 10.74 3.02
CA VAL A 35 -2.13 11.71 2.11
C VAL A 35 -2.92 13.02 2.11
N SER A 36 -4.25 12.97 2.00
CA SER A 36 -5.08 14.17 1.93
C SER A 36 -5.19 14.93 3.24
N ASP A 37 -5.23 14.21 4.36
CA ASP A 37 -5.59 14.78 5.65
C ASP A 37 -4.36 15.00 6.53
N VAL A 38 -3.27 14.24 6.31
CA VAL A 38 -2.04 14.33 7.14
C VAL A 38 -0.86 14.91 6.37
N ILE A 39 -0.62 14.47 5.13
CA ILE A 39 0.57 14.89 4.36
C ILE A 39 0.32 16.20 3.60
N MET A 40 -0.85 16.36 2.96
CA MET A 40 -1.16 17.53 2.15
C MET A 40 -1.26 18.84 2.96
N PRO A 41 -1.85 18.92 4.17
CA PRO A 41 -1.95 20.21 4.85
C PRO A 41 -0.59 20.83 5.20
N PRO A 42 0.40 20.10 5.77
CA PRO A 42 1.75 20.63 5.99
C PRO A 42 2.48 20.95 4.68
N LEU A 43 2.36 20.11 3.65
CA LEU A 43 2.98 20.37 2.34
C LEU A 43 2.36 21.59 1.65
N GLY A 44 1.04 21.75 1.74
CA GLY A 44 0.30 22.88 1.21
C GLY A 44 0.72 24.18 1.89
N LEU A 45 0.92 24.16 3.21
CA LEU A 45 1.43 25.31 3.97
C LEU A 45 2.88 25.65 3.56
N LEU A 46 3.73 24.64 3.34
CA LEU A 46 5.13 24.82 2.94
C LEU A 46 5.27 25.34 1.49
N LEU A 47 4.40 24.88 0.58
CA LEU A 47 4.44 25.20 -0.84
C LEU A 47 3.55 26.42 -1.21
N GLY A 48 2.92 27.07 -0.22
CA GLY A 48 2.20 28.33 -0.40
C GLY A 48 0.76 28.22 -0.92
N ASN A 49 -0.01 27.24 -0.43
CA ASN A 49 -1.38 26.92 -0.88
C ASN A 49 -1.45 26.60 -2.38
N VAL A 50 -0.74 25.54 -2.77
CA VAL A 50 -0.77 25.02 -4.15
C VAL A 50 -2.12 24.39 -4.44
N ASP A 51 -3.13 25.21 -4.72
CA ASP A 51 -4.43 24.76 -5.18
C ASP A 51 -4.64 25.16 -6.64
N PHE A 52 -4.51 24.17 -7.52
CA PHE A 52 -4.81 24.35 -8.94
C PHE A 52 -6.30 24.22 -9.24
N SER A 53 -7.16 23.88 -8.26
CA SER A 53 -8.59 23.64 -8.50
C SER A 53 -9.31 24.86 -9.10
N SER A 54 -8.80 26.07 -8.88
CA SER A 54 -9.37 27.30 -9.41
C SER A 54 -9.17 27.46 -10.92
N PHE A 55 -8.33 26.64 -11.55
CA PHE A 55 -8.08 26.68 -12.99
C PHE A 55 -9.11 25.84 -13.75
N PHE A 56 -10.05 26.52 -14.39
CA PHE A 56 -11.06 25.89 -15.24
C PHE A 56 -11.41 26.77 -16.44
N ILE A 57 -11.77 26.13 -17.54
CA ILE A 57 -12.26 26.80 -18.74
C ILE A 57 -13.77 26.53 -18.83
N VAL A 58 -14.56 27.58 -19.03
CA VAL A 58 -16.00 27.48 -19.26
C VAL A 58 -16.23 27.30 -20.75
N LEU A 59 -16.85 26.19 -21.15
CA LEU A 59 -17.21 25.91 -22.55
C LEU A 59 -18.64 26.34 -22.85
N LYS A 60 -19.51 26.29 -21.85
CA LYS A 60 -20.90 26.75 -21.95
C LYS A 60 -21.29 27.41 -20.65
N GLU A 61 -21.77 28.64 -20.74
CA GLU A 61 -22.28 29.37 -19.58
C GLU A 61 -23.55 28.70 -19.05
N GLY A 62 -23.67 28.71 -17.73
CA GLY A 62 -24.84 28.25 -17.00
C GLY A 62 -25.85 29.38 -16.78
N ASN A 63 -26.89 29.12 -15.99
CA ASN A 63 -27.86 30.12 -15.58
C ASN A 63 -27.82 30.25 -14.04
N PRO A 64 -27.43 31.40 -13.47
CA PRO A 64 -27.22 32.71 -14.11
C PRO A 64 -25.89 32.85 -14.88
N LEU A 65 -25.91 33.74 -15.89
CA LEU A 65 -24.75 34.21 -16.64
C LEU A 65 -23.86 35.02 -15.72
N GLY A 66 -22.58 34.70 -15.64
CA GLY A 66 -21.64 35.47 -14.85
C GLY A 66 -20.23 34.91 -14.88
N PRO A 67 -19.24 35.71 -14.45
CA PRO A 67 -17.91 35.20 -14.18
C PRO A 67 -17.99 34.26 -12.96
N TYR A 68 -17.77 32.97 -13.18
CA TYR A 68 -17.69 32.01 -12.09
C TYR A 68 -16.32 32.18 -11.40
N LEU A 69 -16.33 32.59 -10.13
CA LEU A 69 -15.12 32.75 -9.33
C LEU A 69 -14.54 31.41 -8.84
N THR A 70 -15.36 30.35 -8.83
CA THR A 70 -14.95 29.01 -8.38
C THR A 70 -15.57 27.93 -9.25
N LEU A 71 -14.91 26.78 -9.35
CA LEU A 71 -15.45 25.58 -10.00
C LEU A 71 -16.83 25.20 -9.44
N ALA A 72 -17.00 25.31 -8.12
CA ALA A 72 -18.25 25.00 -7.45
C ALA A 72 -19.39 25.94 -7.87
N ALA A 73 -19.10 27.22 -8.11
CA ALA A 73 -20.08 28.17 -8.61
C ALA A 73 -20.47 27.86 -10.08
N ALA A 74 -19.49 27.51 -10.92
CA ALA A 74 -19.74 27.15 -12.31
C ALA A 74 -20.58 25.87 -12.44
N GLN A 75 -20.25 24.83 -11.65
CA GLN A 75 -21.01 23.58 -11.63
C GLN A 75 -22.44 23.77 -11.11
N LYS A 76 -22.64 24.60 -10.08
CA LYS A 76 -23.99 24.91 -9.55
C LYS A 76 -24.85 25.69 -10.53
N ALA A 77 -24.25 26.54 -11.35
CA ALA A 77 -24.96 27.25 -12.41
C ALA A 77 -25.32 26.36 -13.61
N GLY A 78 -24.87 25.10 -13.64
CA GLY A 78 -25.03 24.21 -14.79
C GLY A 78 -24.12 24.57 -15.97
N ALA A 79 -23.06 25.34 -15.73
CA ALA A 79 -22.06 25.66 -16.74
C ALA A 79 -21.24 24.40 -17.06
N VAL A 80 -20.99 24.16 -18.35
CA VAL A 80 -20.11 23.08 -18.78
C VAL A 80 -18.68 23.59 -18.68
N VAL A 81 -17.93 23.08 -17.71
CA VAL A 81 -16.55 23.49 -17.43
C VAL A 81 -15.57 22.34 -17.60
N VAL A 82 -14.41 22.62 -18.20
CA VAL A 82 -13.24 21.75 -18.16
C VAL A 82 -12.36 22.18 -16.99
N ALA A 83 -12.40 21.37 -15.94
CA ALA A 83 -11.66 21.54 -14.69
C ALA A 83 -10.25 20.96 -14.78
N TYR A 84 -9.41 21.45 -15.69
CA TYR A 84 -8.05 20.92 -15.87
C TYR A 84 -7.17 21.13 -14.62
N GLY A 85 -7.45 22.17 -13.85
CA GLY A 85 -6.82 22.41 -12.56
C GLY A 85 -7.08 21.32 -11.52
N ALA A 86 -8.32 20.83 -11.42
CA ALA A 86 -8.67 19.72 -10.55
C ALA A 86 -8.03 18.39 -11.02
N PHE A 87 -7.92 18.19 -12.33
CA PHE A 87 -7.20 17.04 -12.90
C PHE A 87 -5.71 17.08 -12.51
N LEU A 88 -5.04 18.22 -12.69
CA LEU A 88 -3.63 18.37 -12.32
C LEU A 88 -3.41 18.13 -10.82
N ASN A 89 -4.30 18.65 -9.96
CA ASN A 89 -4.25 18.39 -8.52
C ASN A 89 -4.39 16.88 -8.20
N THR A 90 -5.28 16.18 -8.92
CA THR A 90 -5.43 14.72 -8.78
C THR A 90 -4.17 13.96 -9.20
N VAL A 91 -3.52 14.38 -10.28
CA VAL A 91 -2.24 13.80 -10.75
C VAL A 91 -1.13 14.02 -9.72
N ILE A 92 -0.98 15.24 -9.20
CA ILE A 92 0.01 15.56 -8.16
C ILE A 92 -0.26 14.74 -6.89
N SER A 93 -1.52 14.70 -6.44
CA SER A 93 -1.94 13.88 -5.30
C SER A 93 -1.61 12.41 -5.51
N PHE A 94 -1.84 11.85 -6.71
CA PHE A 94 -1.48 10.47 -7.03
C PHE A 94 0.03 10.21 -6.88
N PHE A 95 0.89 11.12 -7.36
CA PHE A 95 2.33 10.99 -7.18
C PHE A 95 2.76 11.09 -5.71
N ILE A 96 2.16 11.99 -4.92
CA ILE A 96 2.41 12.11 -3.48
C ILE A 96 1.99 10.83 -2.76
N VAL A 97 0.81 10.29 -3.08
CA VAL A 97 0.30 9.03 -2.54
C VAL A 97 1.25 7.88 -2.86
N ALA A 98 1.64 7.73 -4.13
CA ALA A 98 2.54 6.68 -4.57
C ALA A 98 3.90 6.78 -3.87
N PHE A 99 4.43 7.99 -3.72
CA PHE A 99 5.69 8.23 -3.00
C PHE A 99 5.58 7.92 -1.51
N ALA A 100 4.48 8.30 -0.86
CA ALA A 100 4.24 8.02 0.55
C ALA A 100 4.13 6.50 0.82
N VAL A 101 3.35 5.78 0.00
CA VAL A 101 3.24 4.31 0.08
C VAL A 101 4.60 3.66 -0.14
N PHE A 102 5.35 4.12 -1.14
CA PHE A 102 6.71 3.62 -1.41
C PHE A 102 7.65 3.84 -0.21
N MET A 103 7.62 5.01 0.42
CA MET A 103 8.40 5.26 1.63
C MET A 103 7.99 4.34 2.79
N LEU A 104 6.69 4.10 2.97
CA LEU A 104 6.17 3.22 4.03
C LEU A 104 6.65 1.77 3.82
N ILE A 105 6.48 1.24 2.60
CA ILE A 105 6.95 -0.11 2.23
C ILE A 105 8.47 -0.20 2.38
N ARG A 106 9.21 0.82 1.93
CA ARG A 106 10.68 0.88 2.09
C ARG A 106 11.07 0.90 3.56
N GLY A 107 10.33 1.62 4.40
CA GLY A 107 10.54 1.66 5.85
C GLY A 107 10.33 0.29 6.50
N MET A 108 9.23 -0.38 6.15
CA MET A 108 8.95 -1.75 6.61
C MET A 108 10.00 -2.75 6.14
N ASN A 109 10.40 -2.70 4.86
CA ASN A 109 11.44 -3.58 4.31
C ASN A 109 12.80 -3.34 4.97
N LYS A 110 13.13 -2.08 5.30
CA LYS A 110 14.36 -1.73 6.03
C LYS A 110 14.31 -2.25 7.47
N LEU A 111 13.15 -2.22 8.13
CA LEU A 111 12.98 -2.73 9.49
C LEU A 111 13.00 -4.26 9.54
N LYS A 112 12.33 -4.93 8.59
CA LYS A 112 12.39 -6.40 8.43
C LYS A 112 13.82 -6.89 8.17
N ARG A 113 14.57 -6.26 7.26
CA ARG A 113 16.00 -6.56 7.06
C ARG A 113 16.88 -6.29 8.28
N LYS A 114 16.41 -5.49 9.24
CA LYS A 114 17.12 -5.22 10.50
C LYS A 114 16.74 -6.19 11.62
N GLN A 115 15.56 -6.82 11.51
CA GLN A 115 15.08 -7.89 12.40
C GLN A 115 15.52 -9.28 11.92
N GLU A 116 15.76 -9.45 10.63
CA GLU A 116 16.64 -10.47 10.08
C GLU A 116 18.09 -10.11 10.46
N ALA A 117 18.41 -10.21 11.75
CA ALA A 117 19.77 -10.59 12.14
C ALA A 117 20.14 -11.80 11.27
N PRO A 118 21.37 -11.85 10.72
CA PRO A 118 21.73 -12.85 9.71
C PRO A 118 21.26 -14.21 10.22
N ALA A 119 20.40 -14.85 9.42
CA ALA A 119 19.82 -16.15 9.73
C ALA A 119 20.92 -16.98 10.39
N ALA A 120 20.71 -17.36 11.65
CA ALA A 120 21.71 -18.09 12.41
C ALA A 120 22.25 -19.18 11.50
N GLU A 121 23.53 -19.08 11.13
CA GLU A 121 24.22 -20.12 10.37
C GLU A 121 23.83 -21.45 11.01
N PRO A 122 23.46 -22.47 10.22
CA PRO A 122 22.82 -23.67 10.74
C PRO A 122 23.64 -24.20 11.92
N ALA A 123 23.17 -23.97 13.15
CA ALA A 123 23.96 -24.24 14.35
C ALA A 123 24.16 -25.75 14.56
N THR A 124 23.48 -26.57 13.76
CA THR A 124 23.43 -28.01 13.80
C THR A 124 23.77 -28.61 12.43
N ARG A 125 24.62 -29.64 12.43
CA ARG A 125 24.87 -30.56 11.32
C ARG A 125 24.22 -31.91 11.61
N GLU A 126 24.01 -32.71 10.58
CA GLU A 126 23.62 -34.11 10.77
C GLU A 126 24.85 -34.97 11.09
N CYS A 127 24.68 -35.86 12.07
CA CYS A 127 25.71 -36.85 12.39
C CYS A 127 25.83 -37.87 11.25
N PRO A 128 27.03 -38.14 10.70
CA PRO A 128 27.21 -39.10 9.60
C PRO A 128 26.94 -40.56 10.00
N PHE A 129 26.90 -40.87 11.30
CA PHE A 129 26.69 -42.23 11.79
C PHE A 129 25.23 -42.55 12.15
N CYS A 130 24.52 -41.58 12.76
CA CYS A 130 23.17 -41.80 13.28
C CYS A 130 22.12 -40.80 12.78
N LEU A 131 22.49 -39.88 11.89
CA LEU A 131 21.60 -38.90 11.23
C LEU A 131 20.83 -37.96 12.18
N SER A 132 21.19 -37.94 13.46
CA SER A 132 20.64 -36.99 14.42
C SER A 132 21.25 -35.60 14.25
N SER A 133 20.50 -34.55 14.59
CA SER A 133 20.98 -33.17 14.57
C SER A 133 21.91 -32.92 15.77
N VAL A 134 23.14 -32.52 15.47
CA VAL A 134 24.20 -32.25 16.46
C VAL A 134 24.82 -30.88 16.23
N PRO A 135 25.22 -30.15 17.29
CA PRO A 135 25.84 -28.84 17.13
C PRO A 135 27.10 -28.89 16.25
N LEU A 136 27.32 -27.87 15.40
CA LEU A 136 28.48 -27.81 14.49
C LEU A 136 29.83 -27.99 15.21
N LYS A 137 29.95 -27.47 16.43
CA LYS A 137 31.19 -27.54 17.23
C LYS A 137 31.32 -28.80 18.08
N ALA A 138 30.36 -29.73 18.01
CA ALA A 138 30.41 -30.95 18.79
C ALA A 138 31.50 -31.88 18.24
N SER A 139 32.45 -32.25 19.11
CA SER A 139 33.47 -33.27 18.85
C SER A 139 32.97 -34.70 19.05
N LYS A 140 31.87 -34.87 19.82
CA LYS A 140 31.19 -36.15 20.03
C LYS A 140 29.69 -36.03 19.85
N CYS A 141 29.09 -37.07 19.28
CA CYS A 141 27.65 -37.16 19.11
C CYS A 141 26.95 -37.53 20.44
N ALA A 142 25.94 -36.75 20.84
CA ALA A 142 25.16 -37.02 22.06
C ALA A 142 24.24 -38.27 21.96
N PHE A 143 23.90 -38.71 20.74
CA PHE A 143 22.96 -39.80 20.51
C PHE A 143 23.64 -41.17 20.34
N CYS A 144 24.78 -41.21 19.62
CA CYS A 144 25.48 -42.47 19.33
C CYS A 144 26.91 -42.51 19.86
N THR A 145 27.36 -41.48 20.58
CA THR A 145 28.69 -41.40 21.24
C THR A 145 29.91 -41.48 20.31
N SER A 146 29.72 -41.45 18.99
CA SER A 146 30.79 -41.43 18.00
C SER A 146 31.53 -40.10 17.98
N ASP A 147 32.83 -40.16 17.64
CA ASP A 147 33.66 -38.99 17.37
C ASP A 147 33.28 -38.39 16.00
N LEU A 148 32.93 -37.11 16.01
CA LEU A 148 32.49 -36.40 14.81
C LEU A 148 33.71 -35.76 14.13
N PRO A 149 33.90 -35.95 12.81
CA PRO A 149 34.91 -35.20 12.08
C PRO A 149 34.57 -33.71 12.17
N GLY A 150 35.58 -32.90 12.51
CA GLY A 150 35.48 -31.44 12.67
C GLY A 150 34.89 -30.77 11.44
#